data_AF-A0A0D6LGP6-F1
#
_entry.id   AF-A0A0D6LGP6-F1
#
_cell.length_a   1.000
_cell.length_b   1.000
_cell.length_c   1.000
_cell.angle_alpha   90.00
_cell.angle_beta   90.00
_cell.angle_gamma   90.00
#
_symmetry.space_group_name_H-M   'P 1'
#
loop_
_entity.id
_entity.type
_entity.pdbx_description
1 polymer ?
#
loop_
_entity_poly.entity_id
_entity_poly.type
_entity_poly.pdbx_seq_one_letter_code
_entity_poly.pdbx_strand_id
1 'polypeptide(L)'
;MIEFATDDECKKPIEMVTAENKKKLGDEIHQKFGAFKDGCFPKPSGGCKCNVDLGHGEEVVEYSSDAECKKSVESQTAENKKELNKEIKEKFGDFKENCFPKPSGGCKCNEKDAHGNEVVTAYNSPSECRIRSKRDVAVGTQRQPTNVNQPQQKYRQRDPPSQNVRDPVRERAQANYAAVLDELHNKFKGLKEGCFPRPKGCLCVIGKTAEGRDITERRMKDADCKCKEGERGPGCPAA
;
A
#
# COMPACT_ATOMS: atom_id res chain seq x y z
N MET A 1 36.59 -14.66 -35.48
CA MET A 1 35.44 -15.57 -35.55
C MET A 1 35.67 -16.58 -34.44
N ILE A 2 34.93 -16.49 -33.34
CA ILE A 2 35.05 -17.47 -32.26
C ILE A 2 34.11 -18.60 -32.64
N GLU A 3 34.67 -19.70 -33.12
CA GLU A 3 33.94 -20.95 -33.37
C GLU A 3 33.69 -21.61 -32.02
N PHE A 4 32.44 -21.63 -31.58
CA PHE A 4 32.02 -22.38 -30.41
C PHE A 4 31.78 -23.83 -30.83
N ALA A 5 32.60 -24.73 -30.30
CA ALA A 5 32.44 -26.16 -30.47
C ALA A 5 31.41 -26.66 -29.46
N THR A 6 30.26 -27.11 -29.97
CA THR A 6 29.16 -27.82 -29.29
C THR A 6 28.09 -26.97 -28.58
N ASP A 7 26.82 -27.30 -28.88
CA ASP A 7 25.56 -26.72 -28.35
C ASP A 7 25.36 -26.85 -26.82
N ASP A 8 26.28 -27.50 -26.11
CA ASP A 8 26.15 -27.76 -24.67
C ASP A 8 26.44 -26.52 -23.80
N GLU A 9 27.19 -25.53 -24.30
CA GLU A 9 27.45 -24.27 -23.59
C GLU A 9 26.25 -23.29 -23.62
N CYS A 10 25.21 -23.59 -24.40
CA CYS A 10 23.98 -22.79 -24.50
C CYS A 10 22.80 -23.32 -23.66
N LYS A 11 22.98 -24.43 -22.94
CA LYS A 11 21.94 -24.98 -22.06
C LYS A 11 22.15 -24.50 -20.63
N LYS A 12 21.08 -23.97 -20.02
CA LYS A 12 21.09 -23.65 -18.58
C LYS A 12 21.50 -24.91 -17.80
N PRO A 13 22.40 -24.80 -16.80
CA PRO A 13 22.79 -25.92 -15.96
C PRO A 13 21.56 -26.64 -15.41
N ILE A 14 21.57 -27.98 -15.40
CA ILE A 14 20.43 -28.81 -14.95
C ILE A 14 19.97 -28.40 -13.55
N GLU A 15 20.90 -28.04 -12.67
CA GLU A 15 20.61 -27.54 -11.31
C GLU A 15 19.80 -26.23 -11.34
N MET A 16 20.16 -25.26 -12.19
CA MET A 16 19.39 -24.03 -12.37
C MET A 16 18.00 -24.29 -12.96
N VAL A 17 17.88 -25.22 -13.91
CA VAL A 17 16.58 -25.62 -14.48
C VAL A 17 15.71 -26.30 -13.43
N THR A 18 16.28 -27.15 -12.56
CA THR A 18 15.52 -27.78 -11.46
C THR A 18 15.09 -26.78 -10.39
N ALA A 19 15.90 -25.77 -10.07
CA ALA A 19 15.52 -24.72 -9.13
C ALA A 19 14.40 -23.82 -9.69
N GLU A 20 14.51 -23.42 -10.97
CA GLU A 20 13.46 -22.63 -11.66
C GLU A 20 12.15 -23.42 -11.76
N ASN A 21 12.21 -24.70 -12.12
CA ASN A 21 11.03 -25.56 -12.20
C ASN A 21 10.39 -25.81 -10.82
N LYS A 22 11.19 -26.03 -9.77
CA LYS A 22 10.69 -26.15 -8.39
C LYS A 22 10.01 -24.88 -7.92
N LYS A 23 10.60 -23.71 -8.23
CA LYS A 23 10.00 -22.41 -7.89
C LYS A 23 8.66 -22.22 -8.61
N LYS A 24 8.62 -22.44 -9.93
CA LYS A 24 7.40 -22.33 -10.73
C LYS A 24 6.31 -23.29 -10.27
N LEU A 25 6.68 -24.53 -9.96
CA LEU A 25 5.76 -25.52 -9.39
C LEU A 25 5.23 -25.08 -8.01
N GLY A 26 6.10 -24.48 -7.18
CA GLY A 26 5.71 -23.88 -5.90
C GLY A 26 4.72 -22.73 -6.05
N ASP A 27 4.91 -21.87 -7.06
CA ASP A 27 3.99 -20.77 -7.38
C ASP A 27 2.63 -21.31 -7.90
N GLU A 28 2.64 -22.34 -8.74
CA GLU A 28 1.42 -23.01 -9.23
C GLU A 28 0.66 -23.71 -8.09
N ILE A 29 1.37 -24.34 -7.16
CA ILE A 29 0.79 -24.94 -5.95
C ILE A 29 0.21 -23.85 -5.05
N HIS A 30 0.93 -22.74 -4.84
CA HIS A 30 0.45 -21.58 -4.11
C HIS A 30 -0.88 -21.07 -4.68
N GLN A 31 -0.95 -20.94 -5.99
CA GLN A 31 -2.13 -20.40 -6.68
C GLN A 31 -3.34 -21.36 -6.60
N LYS A 32 -3.11 -22.68 -6.60
CA LYS A 32 -4.19 -23.68 -6.60
C LYS A 32 -4.61 -24.17 -5.21
N PHE A 33 -3.69 -24.27 -4.26
CA PHE A 33 -3.93 -24.94 -2.97
C PHE A 33 -3.71 -24.01 -1.76
N GLY A 34 -3.15 -22.82 -1.97
CA GLY A 34 -2.88 -21.81 -0.92
C GLY A 34 -1.45 -21.85 -0.40
N ALA A 35 -1.17 -21.10 0.67
CA ALA A 35 0.19 -20.96 1.19
C ALA A 35 0.63 -22.13 2.06
N PHE A 36 1.27 -23.12 1.47
CA PHE A 36 1.90 -24.23 2.18
C PHE A 36 3.20 -23.77 2.83
N LYS A 37 3.56 -24.36 3.98
CA LYS A 37 4.87 -24.17 4.62
C LYS A 37 5.97 -24.63 3.65
N ASP A 38 7.15 -24.05 3.80
CA ASP A 38 8.29 -24.43 2.95
C ASP A 38 8.61 -25.91 3.15
N GLY A 39 8.83 -26.64 2.05
CA GLY A 39 9.04 -28.08 2.06
C GLY A 39 7.77 -28.94 2.13
N CYS A 40 6.57 -28.35 2.12
CA CYS A 40 5.29 -29.06 2.12
C CYS A 40 4.62 -29.12 0.73
N PHE A 41 4.17 -30.31 0.34
CA PHE A 41 3.57 -30.60 -0.97
C PHE A 41 2.16 -31.21 -0.82
N PRO A 42 1.15 -30.72 -1.57
CA PRO A 42 -0.22 -31.23 -1.47
C PRO A 42 -0.35 -32.67 -2.02
N LYS A 43 -1.21 -33.48 -1.39
CA LYS A 43 -1.54 -34.84 -1.85
C LYS A 43 -2.86 -34.87 -2.64
N PRO A 44 -2.99 -35.71 -3.69
CA PRO A 44 -4.24 -35.84 -4.45
C PRO A 44 -5.43 -36.30 -3.60
N SER A 45 -5.18 -37.09 -2.55
CA SER A 45 -6.18 -37.64 -1.63
C SER A 45 -6.56 -36.70 -0.48
N GLY A 46 -6.08 -35.45 -0.49
CA GLY A 46 -6.16 -34.51 0.63
C GLY A 46 -4.99 -34.64 1.62
N GLY A 47 -4.62 -33.54 2.26
CA GLY A 47 -3.46 -33.43 3.14
C GLY A 47 -2.18 -33.06 2.38
N CYS A 48 -1.03 -33.22 3.05
CA CYS A 48 0.25 -32.89 2.46
C CYS A 48 1.41 -33.74 2.98
N LYS A 49 2.55 -33.61 2.31
CA LYS A 49 3.82 -34.22 2.68
C LYS A 49 4.86 -33.13 2.87
N CYS A 50 5.40 -33.02 4.08
CA CYS A 50 6.35 -31.98 4.46
C CYS A 50 7.72 -32.57 4.78
N ASN A 51 8.77 -32.02 4.20
CA ASN A 51 10.14 -32.24 4.66
C ASN A 51 10.40 -31.30 5.83
N VAL A 52 10.47 -31.83 7.05
CA VAL A 52 10.74 -31.08 8.27
C VAL A 52 12.10 -31.49 8.83
N ASP A 53 12.91 -30.51 9.21
CA ASP A 53 14.18 -30.77 9.91
C ASP A 53 13.94 -30.70 11.42
N LEU A 54 14.05 -31.85 12.08
CA LEU A 54 13.89 -31.99 13.53
C LEU A 54 15.25 -32.03 14.27
N GLY A 55 16.35 -31.65 13.61
CA GLY A 55 17.68 -31.57 14.22
C GLY A 55 18.52 -32.85 14.11
N HIS A 56 18.01 -33.87 13.42
CA HIS A 56 18.74 -35.12 13.09
C HIS A 56 18.68 -35.46 11.59
N GLY A 57 18.30 -34.51 10.74
CA GLY A 57 18.14 -34.68 9.29
C GLY A 57 16.73 -34.34 8.82
N GLU A 58 16.56 -34.19 7.50
CA GLU A 58 15.25 -33.97 6.89
C GLU A 58 14.40 -35.24 7.01
N GLU A 59 13.31 -35.16 7.78
CA GLU A 59 12.32 -36.23 7.90
C GLU A 59 11.05 -35.84 7.14
N VAL A 60 10.45 -36.83 6.47
CA VAL A 60 9.28 -36.57 5.64
C VAL A 60 8.02 -36.94 6.42
N VAL A 61 7.30 -35.92 6.90
CA VAL A 61 6.08 -36.07 7.67
C VAL A 61 4.86 -35.92 6.76
N GLU A 62 3.91 -36.84 6.90
CA GLU A 62 2.65 -36.80 6.17
C GLU A 62 1.51 -36.31 7.06
N TYR A 63 0.87 -35.23 6.63
CA TYR A 63 -0.33 -34.68 7.25
C TYR A 63 -1.55 -35.08 6.43
N SER A 64 -2.65 -35.36 7.11
CA SER A 64 -3.93 -35.72 6.51
C SER A 64 -4.81 -34.50 6.23
N SER A 65 -4.51 -33.36 6.84
CA SER A 65 -5.25 -32.10 6.68
C SER A 65 -4.40 -31.01 6.04
N ASP A 66 -4.95 -30.33 5.04
CA ASP A 66 -4.30 -29.17 4.39
C ASP A 66 -4.04 -28.01 5.36
N ALA A 67 -4.78 -27.93 6.47
CA ALA A 67 -4.60 -26.87 7.45
C ALA A 67 -3.26 -26.98 8.19
N GLU A 68 -2.78 -28.20 8.43
CA GLU A 68 -1.51 -28.47 9.14
C GLU A 68 -0.29 -28.11 8.27
N CYS A 69 -0.52 -28.08 6.97
CA CYS A 69 0.43 -27.84 5.91
C CYS A 69 0.56 -26.36 5.56
N LYS A 70 -0.43 -25.54 5.93
CA LYS A 70 -0.48 -24.13 5.57
C LYS A 70 0.36 -23.27 6.50
N LYS A 71 0.96 -22.22 5.95
CA LYS A 71 1.58 -21.14 6.73
C LYS A 71 0.51 -20.53 7.64
N SER A 72 0.90 -20.14 8.85
CA SER A 72 0.01 -19.38 9.70
C SER A 72 -0.27 -18.01 9.06
N VAL A 73 -1.42 -17.42 9.39
CA VAL A 73 -1.81 -16.09 8.88
C VAL A 73 -0.76 -15.05 9.25
N GLU A 74 -0.16 -15.16 10.43
CA GLU A 74 0.90 -14.27 10.91
C GLU A 74 2.17 -14.38 10.04
N SER A 75 2.59 -15.60 9.71
CA SER A 75 3.77 -15.84 8.85
C SER A 75 3.55 -15.28 7.45
N GLN A 76 2.39 -15.58 6.85
CA GLN A 76 2.03 -15.04 5.54
C GLN A 76 1.95 -13.51 5.55
N THR A 77 1.40 -12.92 6.61
CA THR A 77 1.29 -11.46 6.74
C THR A 77 2.67 -10.82 6.89
N ALA A 78 3.59 -11.44 7.62
CA ALA A 78 4.95 -10.95 7.77
C ALA A 78 5.72 -10.99 6.43
N GLU A 79 5.60 -12.07 5.67
CA GLU A 79 6.17 -12.19 4.32
C GLU A 79 5.59 -11.15 3.37
N ASN A 80 4.26 -11.05 3.28
CA ASN A 80 3.57 -10.06 2.44
C ASN A 80 3.98 -8.62 2.80
N LYS A 81 4.10 -8.30 4.10
CA LYS A 81 4.55 -6.98 4.56
C LYS A 81 5.99 -6.71 4.13
N LYS A 82 6.88 -7.71 4.23
CA LYS A 82 8.28 -7.58 3.83
C LYS A 82 8.39 -7.36 2.32
N GLU A 83 7.60 -8.08 1.52
CA GLU A 83 7.53 -7.94 0.08
C GLU A 83 6.98 -6.56 -0.33
N LEU A 84 5.85 -6.13 0.24
CA LEU A 84 5.27 -4.80 0.00
C LEU A 84 6.25 -3.68 0.36
N ASN A 85 6.96 -3.79 1.49
CA ASN A 85 7.97 -2.81 1.86
C ASN A 85 9.13 -2.76 0.86
N LYS A 86 9.53 -3.91 0.31
CA LYS A 86 10.57 -3.97 -0.74
C LYS A 86 10.06 -3.31 -2.02
N GLU A 87 8.83 -3.61 -2.45
CA GLU A 87 8.21 -3.01 -3.63
C GLU A 87 8.05 -1.49 -3.48
N ILE A 88 7.63 -1.01 -2.31
CA ILE A 88 7.53 0.42 -2.00
C ILE A 88 8.92 1.07 -2.07
N LYS A 89 9.95 0.44 -1.49
CA LYS A 89 11.32 0.95 -1.54
C LYS A 89 11.88 0.98 -2.96
N GLU A 90 11.58 -0.01 -3.79
CA GLU A 90 12.01 -0.05 -5.19
C GLU A 90 11.30 1.00 -6.06
N LYS A 91 10.00 1.19 -5.86
CA LYS A 91 9.22 2.15 -6.65
C LYS A 91 9.44 3.60 -6.22
N PHE A 92 9.53 3.82 -4.91
CA PHE A 92 9.42 5.14 -4.28
C PHE A 92 10.56 5.48 -3.31
N GLY A 93 11.48 4.55 -3.01
CA GLY A 93 12.57 4.79 -2.06
C GLY A 93 13.60 5.82 -2.54
N ASP A 94 13.68 6.05 -3.85
CA ASP A 94 14.60 7.03 -4.44
C ASP A 94 13.98 8.42 -4.60
N PHE A 95 12.81 8.71 -4.03
CA PHE A 95 12.18 10.02 -4.20
C PHE A 95 12.96 11.10 -3.46
N LYS A 96 13.04 12.31 -4.02
CA LYS A 96 13.63 13.49 -3.39
C LYS A 96 12.89 13.77 -2.08
N GLU A 97 13.61 14.36 -1.14
CA GLU A 97 13.01 14.82 0.11
C GLU A 97 11.85 15.79 -0.20
N ASN A 98 10.72 15.60 0.48
CA ASN A 98 9.46 16.33 0.28
C ASN A 98 8.67 15.99 -1.01
N CYS A 99 8.99 14.89 -1.69
CA CYS A 99 8.20 14.35 -2.81
C CYS A 99 7.36 13.14 -2.42
N PHE A 100 6.06 13.17 -2.72
CA PHE A 100 5.09 12.13 -2.37
C PHE A 100 4.45 11.51 -3.62
N PRO A 101 4.33 10.18 -3.71
CA PRO A 101 3.74 9.52 -4.87
C PRO A 101 2.24 9.78 -5.02
N LYS A 102 1.77 9.84 -6.27
CA LYS A 102 0.34 10.02 -6.60
C LYS A 102 -0.31 8.70 -7.04
N PRO A 103 -1.58 8.43 -6.66
CA PRO A 103 -2.32 7.25 -7.12
C PRO A 103 -2.49 7.18 -8.65
N SER A 104 -2.61 8.34 -9.30
CA SER A 104 -2.76 8.48 -10.75
C SER A 104 -1.43 8.42 -11.52
N GLY A 105 -0.33 8.11 -10.86
CA GLY A 105 1.02 8.17 -11.42
C GLY A 105 1.70 9.54 -11.21
N GLY A 106 3.03 9.51 -11.16
CA GLY A 106 3.86 10.67 -10.84
C GLY A 106 4.00 10.94 -9.34
N CYS A 107 4.34 12.18 -8.98
CA CYS A 107 4.48 12.60 -7.59
C CYS A 107 4.10 14.08 -7.38
N LYS A 108 4.06 14.49 -6.12
CA LYS A 108 3.84 15.86 -5.69
C LYS A 108 4.96 16.25 -4.74
N CYS A 109 5.72 17.30 -5.08
CA CYS A 109 6.89 17.75 -4.33
C CYS A 109 6.64 19.13 -3.72
N ASN A 110 6.99 19.31 -2.46
CA ASN A 110 7.05 20.65 -1.86
C ASN A 110 8.44 21.23 -2.12
N GLU A 111 8.51 22.22 -3.00
CA GLU A 111 9.73 22.89 -3.44
C GLU A 111 9.71 24.36 -2.99
N LYS A 112 10.86 25.03 -2.97
CA LYS A 112 10.92 26.47 -2.69
C LYS A 112 10.97 27.25 -3.99
N ASP A 113 10.13 28.27 -4.13
CA ASP A 113 10.18 29.18 -5.27
C ASP A 113 11.40 30.13 -5.19
N ALA A 114 11.56 30.99 -6.20
CA ALA A 114 12.65 31.96 -6.26
C ALA A 114 12.67 32.98 -5.09
N HIS A 115 11.57 33.08 -4.35
CA HIS A 115 11.39 33.98 -3.20
C HIS A 115 11.48 33.20 -1.87
N GLY A 116 11.73 31.88 -1.91
CA GLY A 116 11.87 31.02 -0.75
C GLY A 116 10.55 30.46 -0.19
N ASN A 117 9.41 30.72 -0.83
CA ASN A 117 8.10 30.22 -0.41
C ASN A 117 7.93 28.75 -0.80
N GLU A 118 7.27 27.98 0.07
CA GLU A 118 6.95 26.60 -0.24
C GLU A 118 5.82 26.53 -1.27
N VAL A 119 6.16 26.05 -2.47
CA VAL A 119 5.25 25.80 -3.57
C VAL A 119 5.16 24.30 -3.82
N VAL A 120 3.96 23.84 -4.18
CA VAL A 120 3.74 22.42 -4.40
C VAL A 120 3.68 22.10 -5.89
N THR A 121 4.71 21.43 -6.39
CA THR A 121 4.85 21.06 -7.79
C THR A 121 4.35 19.63 -8.02
N ALA A 122 3.47 19.43 -8.99
CA ALA A 122 2.97 18.11 -9.36
C ALA A 122 3.66 17.61 -10.64
N TYR A 123 4.28 16.44 -10.56
CA TYR A 123 4.92 15.74 -11.65
C TYR A 123 4.05 14.57 -12.09
N ASN A 124 4.04 14.28 -13.40
CA ASN A 124 3.28 13.17 -13.97
C ASN A 124 4.14 11.90 -14.11
N SER A 125 5.47 12.04 -14.11
CA SER A 125 6.38 10.90 -14.15
C SER A 125 7.07 10.66 -12.80
N PRO A 126 7.09 9.42 -12.28
CA PRO A 126 7.86 9.06 -11.09
C PRO A 126 9.36 9.36 -11.21
N SER A 127 9.92 9.42 -12.42
CA SER A 127 11.35 9.69 -12.65
C SER A 127 11.77 11.12 -12.30
N GLU A 128 10.85 12.09 -12.40
CA GLU A 128 11.09 13.51 -12.10
C GLU A 128 11.23 13.77 -10.60
N CYS A 129 10.69 12.82 -9.83
CA CYS A 129 10.62 12.79 -8.39
C CYS A 129 11.83 12.13 -7.77
N ARG A 130 12.63 11.40 -8.56
CA ARG A 130 13.78 10.65 -8.05
C ARG A 130 14.98 11.55 -7.82
N ILE A 131 15.74 11.25 -6.77
CA ILE A 131 17.08 11.80 -6.55
C ILE A 131 17.92 11.33 -7.74
N ARG A 132 18.34 12.27 -8.59
CA ARG A 132 19.35 11.94 -9.61
C ARG A 132 20.63 11.64 -8.84
N SER A 133 21.05 10.38 -8.80
CA SER A 133 22.33 9.96 -8.21
C SER A 133 23.48 10.63 -8.95
N LYS A 134 23.83 11.85 -8.56
CA LYS A 134 25.13 12.42 -8.84
C LYS A 134 26.02 12.07 -7.65
N ARG A 135 26.86 11.05 -7.82
CA ARG A 135 28.24 11.20 -7.32
C ARG A 135 28.75 12.44 -8.05
N ASP A 136 28.87 13.55 -7.35
CA ASP A 136 30.08 14.37 -7.35
C ASP A 136 29.91 15.51 -6.34
N VAL A 137 30.95 15.61 -5.53
CA VAL A 137 31.15 16.52 -4.43
C VAL A 137 31.55 17.90 -4.97
N ALA A 138 31.05 18.93 -4.29
CA ALA A 138 31.63 20.28 -4.17
C ALA A 138 31.55 21.28 -5.35
N VAL A 139 31.65 22.54 -4.89
CA VAL A 139 32.04 23.76 -5.59
C VAL A 139 30.91 24.51 -6.30
N GLY A 140 30.56 25.65 -5.70
CA GLY A 140 29.67 26.62 -6.31
C GLY A 140 30.27 27.21 -7.58
N THR A 141 29.43 27.47 -8.57
CA THR A 141 29.75 28.41 -9.64
C THR A 141 28.47 29.05 -10.16
N GLN A 142 28.58 30.34 -10.40
CA GLN A 142 27.55 31.26 -10.83
C GLN A 142 27.04 30.99 -12.26
N ARG A 143 25.76 31.31 -12.48
CA ARG A 143 25.13 31.97 -13.66
C ARG A 143 25.51 31.48 -15.07
N GLN A 144 24.51 31.14 -15.89
CA GLN A 144 23.88 32.12 -16.80
C GLN A 144 22.60 31.58 -17.49
N PRO A 145 21.71 32.48 -17.96
CA PRO A 145 20.43 32.17 -18.56
C PRO A 145 20.52 32.09 -20.10
N THR A 146 19.74 31.21 -20.72
CA THR A 146 19.43 31.33 -22.15
C THR A 146 17.94 31.19 -22.38
N ASN A 147 17.41 32.29 -22.88
CA ASN A 147 16.06 32.56 -23.35
C ASN A 147 15.78 31.78 -24.66
N VAL A 148 14.52 31.79 -25.07
CA VAL A 148 13.98 31.74 -26.45
C VAL A 148 12.98 30.59 -26.72
N ASN A 149 11.71 31.01 -26.74
CA ASN A 149 10.58 30.54 -27.56
C ASN A 149 10.35 29.03 -27.70
N GLN A 150 9.30 28.55 -27.03
CA GLN A 150 8.36 27.62 -27.67
C GLN A 150 6.93 28.18 -27.56
N PRO A 151 6.18 28.17 -28.68
CA PRO A 151 4.84 28.77 -28.74
C PRO A 151 3.90 28.04 -27.79
N GLN A 152 3.02 28.82 -27.13
CA GLN A 152 1.84 28.31 -26.44
C GLN A 152 1.10 27.33 -27.35
N GLN A 153 1.29 26.03 -27.13
CA GLN A 153 0.37 25.05 -27.68
C GLN A 153 -0.94 25.25 -26.93
N LYS A 154 -1.88 25.90 -27.63
CA LYS A 154 -3.31 25.89 -27.29
C LYS A 154 -3.66 24.50 -26.77
N TYR A 155 -4.02 24.44 -25.49
CA TYR A 155 -4.78 23.34 -24.92
C TYR A 155 -5.90 23.03 -25.91
N ARG A 156 -5.76 21.96 -26.69
CA ARG A 156 -6.93 21.29 -27.24
C ARG A 156 -7.69 20.84 -26.01
N GLN A 157 -8.85 21.46 -25.77
CA GLN A 157 -9.86 20.85 -24.91
C GLN A 157 -10.05 19.45 -25.44
N ARG A 158 -9.49 18.48 -24.73
CA ARG A 158 -9.82 17.08 -24.94
C ARG A 158 -11.23 16.99 -24.40
N ASP A 159 -12.20 16.73 -25.29
CA ASP A 159 -13.57 16.48 -24.91
C ASP A 159 -13.60 15.60 -23.66
N PRO A 160 -14.43 15.92 -22.65
CA PRO A 160 -14.54 15.09 -21.47
C PRO A 160 -14.86 13.66 -21.94
N PRO A 161 -14.12 12.64 -21.50
CA PRO A 161 -14.39 11.27 -21.91
C PRO A 161 -15.86 10.96 -21.57
N SER A 162 -16.60 10.50 -22.59
CA SER A 162 -18.02 10.18 -22.53
C SER A 162 -18.37 9.50 -21.19
N GLN A 163 -19.23 10.14 -20.40
CA GLN A 163 -19.64 9.72 -19.06
C GLN A 163 -20.41 8.39 -19.02
N ASN A 164 -20.55 7.68 -20.14
CA ASN A 164 -21.41 6.50 -20.28
C ASN A 164 -20.66 5.23 -20.72
N VAL A 165 -19.47 4.99 -20.19
CA VAL A 165 -18.92 3.62 -20.17
C VAL A 165 -19.10 3.11 -18.74
N ARG A 166 -20.12 2.28 -18.53
CA ARG A 166 -20.30 1.53 -17.27
C ARG A 166 -19.08 0.62 -17.09
N ASP A 167 -18.10 1.10 -16.33
CA ASP A 167 -17.00 0.27 -15.87
C ASP A 167 -17.47 -0.46 -14.60
N PRO A 168 -17.64 -1.80 -14.65
CA PRO A 168 -18.10 -2.57 -13.50
C PRO A 168 -17.17 -2.46 -12.29
N VAL A 169 -15.88 -2.15 -12.48
CA VAL A 169 -14.93 -1.90 -11.39
C VAL A 169 -15.22 -0.57 -10.72
N ARG A 170 -15.51 0.48 -11.51
CA ARG A 170 -15.86 1.81 -10.99
C ARG A 170 -17.19 1.80 -10.25
N GLU A 171 -18.19 1.10 -10.76
CA GLU A 171 -19.50 0.97 -10.11
C GLU A 171 -19.38 0.21 -8.78
N ARG A 172 -18.62 -0.89 -8.75
CA ARG A 172 -18.32 -1.62 -7.51
C ARG A 172 -17.56 -0.76 -6.51
N ALA A 173 -16.58 0.03 -6.96
CA ALA A 173 -15.85 0.94 -6.09
C ALA A 173 -16.74 2.05 -5.51
N GLN A 174 -17.65 2.61 -6.31
CA GLN A 174 -18.63 3.62 -5.85
C GLN A 174 -19.63 3.03 -4.86
N ALA A 175 -20.14 1.82 -5.10
CA ALA A 175 -21.03 1.12 -4.18
C ALA A 175 -20.34 0.80 -2.85
N ASN A 176 -19.10 0.31 -2.89
CA ASN A 176 -18.31 0.08 -1.68
C ASN A 176 -18.06 1.37 -0.90
N TYR A 177 -17.72 2.47 -1.60
CA TYR A 177 -17.54 3.77 -0.96
C TYR A 177 -18.83 4.28 -0.31
N ALA A 178 -19.97 4.15 -0.99
CA ALA A 178 -21.27 4.51 -0.44
C ALA A 178 -21.62 3.69 0.81
N ALA A 179 -21.30 2.39 0.83
CA ALA A 179 -21.51 1.54 2.00
C ALA A 179 -20.65 1.99 3.20
N VAL A 180 -19.39 2.38 2.98
CA VAL A 180 -18.54 2.93 4.06
C VAL A 180 -19.08 4.26 4.56
N LEU A 181 -19.57 5.13 3.67
CA LEU A 181 -20.19 6.39 4.08
C LEU A 181 -21.44 6.13 4.92
N ASP A 182 -22.30 5.19 4.52
CA ASP A 182 -23.49 4.82 5.29
C ASP A 182 -23.10 4.27 6.68
N GLU A 183 -22.10 3.39 6.76
CA GLU A 183 -21.58 2.88 8.03
C GLU A 183 -21.04 4.02 8.92
N LEU A 184 -20.32 4.97 8.34
CA LEU A 184 -19.83 6.16 9.06
C LEU A 184 -21.00 7.03 9.53
N HIS A 185 -21.94 7.39 8.65
CA HIS A 185 -23.11 8.18 9.02
C HIS A 185 -23.89 7.53 10.16
N ASN A 186 -24.05 6.21 10.14
CA ASN A 186 -24.71 5.46 11.21
C ASN A 186 -23.92 5.47 12.52
N LYS A 187 -22.60 5.35 12.49
CA LYS A 187 -21.75 5.41 13.70
C LYS A 187 -21.68 6.80 14.33
N PHE A 188 -21.76 7.85 13.52
CA PHE A 188 -21.76 9.24 13.98
C PHE A 188 -23.16 9.78 14.29
N LYS A 189 -24.22 9.04 13.96
CA LYS A 189 -25.61 9.46 14.19
C LYS A 189 -25.88 9.68 15.69
N GLY A 190 -26.27 10.91 16.01
CA GLY A 190 -26.65 11.33 17.37
C GLY A 190 -25.47 11.45 18.34
N LEU A 191 -24.22 11.37 17.87
CA LEU A 191 -23.03 11.53 18.70
C LEU A 191 -22.83 13.01 19.05
N LYS A 192 -22.43 13.30 20.29
CA LYS A 192 -22.12 14.66 20.77
C LYS A 192 -20.95 15.25 19.97
N GLU A 193 -20.97 16.54 19.72
CA GLU A 193 -19.84 17.23 19.09
C GLU A 193 -18.56 17.04 19.90
N GLY A 194 -17.46 16.76 19.21
CA GLY A 194 -16.19 16.42 19.84
C GLY A 194 -16.10 15.00 20.40
N CYS A 195 -17.15 14.17 20.26
CA CYS A 195 -17.11 12.74 20.54
C CYS A 195 -16.86 11.91 19.27
N PHE A 196 -16.07 10.84 19.40
CA PHE A 196 -15.66 9.97 18.31
C PHE A 196 -16.00 8.50 18.65
N PRO A 197 -16.66 7.77 17.73
CA PRO A 197 -17.11 6.40 18.00
C PRO A 197 -15.92 5.44 18.08
N ARG A 198 -15.96 4.51 19.05
CA ARG A 198 -14.94 3.48 19.26
C ARG A 198 -15.63 2.11 19.33
N PRO A 199 -14.90 0.98 19.14
CA PRO A 199 -15.49 -0.35 19.30
C PRO A 199 -16.11 -0.64 20.68
N LYS A 200 -15.69 0.11 21.71
CA LYS A 200 -16.26 0.07 23.07
C LYS A 200 -16.41 1.51 23.57
N GLY A 201 -17.61 2.09 23.41
CA GLY A 201 -17.94 3.44 23.82
C GLY A 201 -17.45 4.51 22.85
N CYS A 202 -16.93 5.62 23.38
CA CYS A 202 -16.41 6.72 22.58
C CYS A 202 -15.25 7.45 23.25
N LEU A 203 -14.61 8.32 22.49
CA LEU A 203 -13.63 9.28 22.98
C LEU A 203 -14.17 10.69 22.77
N CYS A 204 -14.31 11.47 23.83
CA CYS A 204 -14.85 12.83 23.78
C CYS A 204 -13.81 13.86 24.17
N VAL A 205 -13.71 14.96 23.43
CA VAL A 205 -12.93 16.13 23.83
C VAL A 205 -13.71 16.88 24.91
N ILE A 206 -13.13 16.98 26.11
CA ILE A 206 -13.73 17.65 27.28
C ILE A 206 -13.17 19.05 27.52
N GLY A 207 -12.10 19.42 26.83
CA GLY A 207 -11.50 20.75 26.93
C GLY A 207 -10.19 20.84 26.15
N LYS A 208 -9.49 21.97 26.30
CA LYS A 208 -8.14 22.15 25.77
C LYS A 208 -7.18 22.50 26.91
N THR A 209 -5.97 21.97 26.83
CA THR A 209 -4.85 22.38 27.70
C THR A 209 -4.44 23.83 27.41
N ALA A 210 -3.69 24.45 28.32
CA ALA A 210 -3.15 25.81 28.13
C ALA A 210 -2.26 25.94 26.86
N GLU A 211 -1.70 24.82 26.40
CA GLU A 211 -0.89 24.71 25.18
C GLU A 211 -1.75 24.44 23.91
N GLY A 212 -3.07 24.42 24.04
CA GLY A 212 -4.02 24.23 22.93
C GLY A 212 -4.25 22.77 22.51
N ARG A 213 -3.66 21.78 23.20
CA ARG A 213 -3.92 20.36 22.92
C ARG A 213 -5.25 19.92 23.50
N ASP A 214 -6.00 19.12 22.75
CA ASP A 214 -7.28 18.58 23.17
C ASP A 214 -7.13 17.61 24.36
N ILE A 215 -7.94 17.82 25.40
CA ILE A 215 -8.07 16.93 26.54
C ILE A 215 -9.21 15.97 26.21
N THR A 216 -8.90 14.68 26.08
CA THR A 216 -9.87 13.65 25.71
C THR A 216 -10.23 12.76 26.88
N GLU A 217 -11.51 12.45 27.04
CA GLU A 217 -12.03 11.49 28.01
C GLU A 217 -12.65 10.30 27.29
N ARG A 218 -12.33 9.09 27.75
CA ARG A 218 -12.91 7.86 27.21
C ARG A 218 -14.16 7.47 27.99
N ARG A 219 -15.29 7.34 27.29
CA ARG A 219 -16.54 6.81 27.84
C ARG A 219 -16.74 5.39 27.34
N MET A 220 -17.22 4.49 28.21
CA MET A 220 -17.33 3.07 27.88
C MET A 220 -18.70 2.67 27.32
N LYS A 221 -19.71 3.52 27.45
CA LYS A 221 -21.06 3.29 26.92
C LYS A 221 -21.37 4.29 25.81
N ASP A 222 -21.91 3.80 24.71
CA ASP A 222 -22.31 4.63 23.56
C ASP A 222 -23.40 5.65 23.93
N ALA A 223 -24.24 5.34 24.92
CA ALA A 223 -25.27 6.25 25.41
C ALA A 223 -24.69 7.54 26.04
N ASP A 224 -23.51 7.46 26.67
CA ASP A 224 -22.86 8.62 27.32
C ASP A 224 -22.21 9.57 26.28
N CYS A 225 -22.14 9.10 25.04
CA CYS A 225 -21.53 9.75 23.89
C CYS A 225 -22.57 10.37 22.96
N LYS A 226 -23.84 10.00 23.12
CA LYS A 226 -24.94 10.44 22.27
C LYS A 226 -25.80 11.46 23.00
N CYS A 227 -26.39 12.38 22.24
CA CYS A 227 -27.41 13.29 22.76
C CYS A 227 -28.68 12.51 23.04
N LYS A 228 -29.30 12.70 24.20
CA LYS A 228 -30.66 12.17 24.42
C LYS A 228 -31.66 12.98 23.60
N GLU A 229 -32.78 12.37 23.22
CA GLU A 229 -33.86 13.06 22.50
C GLU A 229 -34.34 14.28 23.32
N GLY A 230 -34.15 15.49 22.77
CA GLY A 230 -34.49 16.75 23.42
C GLY A 230 -33.45 17.35 24.37
N GLU A 231 -32.28 16.74 24.54
CA GLU A 231 -31.22 17.25 25.43
C GLU A 231 -30.49 18.44 24.79
N ARG A 232 -30.55 19.60 25.47
CA ARG A 232 -29.81 20.81 25.09
C ARG A 232 -28.61 20.96 26.01
N GLY A 233 -27.40 20.91 25.45
CA GLY A 233 -26.17 21.03 26.23
C GLY A 233 -24.94 21.27 25.36
N PRO A 234 -23.78 21.59 25.97
CA PRO A 234 -22.54 21.77 25.25
C PRO A 234 -22.19 20.51 24.47
N GLY A 235 -22.23 20.62 23.13
CA GLY A 235 -21.98 19.52 22.19
C GLY A 235 -23.22 18.77 21.69
N CYS A 236 -24.45 19.22 22.00
CA CYS A 236 -25.67 18.74 21.35
C CYS A 236 -26.29 19.88 20.54
N PRO A 237 -26.00 19.97 19.23
CA PRO A 237 -26.67 20.95 18.38
C PRO A 237 -28.16 20.60 18.29
N ALA A 238 -29.01 21.62 18.32
CA ALA A 238 -30.45 21.45 18.12
C ALA A 238 -30.72 20.74 16.79
N ALA A 239 -31.69 19.84 16.79
CA ALA A 239 -32.32 19.36 15.56
C ALA A 239 -32.98 20.53 14.80
#